data_AF-A0A4S8MHW2-F1
#
_entry.id   AF-A0A4S8MHW2-F1
#
_cell.length_a   1.000
_cell.length_b   1.000
_cell.length_c   1.000
_cell.angle_alpha   90.00
_cell.angle_beta   90.00
_cell.angle_gamma   90.00
#
_symmetry.space_group_name_H-M   'P 1'
#
loop_
_entity.id
_entity.type
_entity.pdbx_description
1 polymer ?
#
loop_
_entity_poly.entity_id
_entity_poly.type
_entity_poly.pdbx_seq_one_letter_code
_entity_poly.pdbx_strand_id
1 'polypeptide(L)'
;MLAARLLPLLIVALGFTSVSAQSYNNNLDFNSTCSSISSQIPSIVPNASNVTSQLVLAGTNLTFPNSAPSCNRPSQVVEADICRVVMNVGTSDRSGIRFEAWFPREWSGRFLSTGNGGLGGCIQYEDMAYGSLLGFATVGANNGHDGDTGAPFLNNSEVLKDYAFRSLHTGVVIGKNLTHTFYGSPHNKSYYLGCSTGGREGLKSVQDFPEDFDGIVAGAPAADFNNLIAWMGHFLNVTGNATAERFLPPAQWISLVHPDVLDQCDEIDGVKDGVIEDPNLCKYDPSGLVCSEGKNQTDGGCVTEAQAEMIKQVFEPFFLQGELAFPRMQPGTENLPIFYTGQMFMYPRDWLQFVVHSDPSFDVNTASDQDWILTRDLDPFNISTWSGDLSVFRDREGKLLTYHGQADDVITPINSERYYERVSETMNLDSTDLDEFYRFFRISGMLHCSGGVGAWEIGQNLAGAGGSIDHLNLDPESNVLMAMVRWVEEGVAPNAVLGTKFVNDTVDEGAQFARKHCKYPLRNTYDGVGDPNLKESWSCECVV
;
A
#
# COMPACT_ATOMS: atom_id res chain seq x y z
N MET A 1 -25.33 46.49 53.47
CA MET A 1 -25.19 47.29 52.25
C MET A 1 -23.98 46.77 51.49
N LEU A 2 -24.20 46.27 50.26
CA LEU A 2 -23.25 46.15 49.12
C LEU A 2 -21.90 45.41 49.38
N ALA A 3 -21.39 44.52 48.52
CA ALA A 3 -21.72 44.18 47.14
C ALA A 3 -21.19 42.77 46.85
N ALA A 4 -21.99 41.98 46.14
CA ALA A 4 -21.53 40.80 45.43
C ALA A 4 -20.68 41.24 44.22
N ARG A 5 -19.44 40.73 44.10
CA ARG A 5 -18.63 40.86 42.89
C ARG A 5 -18.87 39.63 42.02
N LEU A 6 -19.64 39.83 40.96
CA LEU A 6 -19.70 38.95 39.79
C LEU A 6 -18.36 39.02 39.06
N LEU A 7 -17.67 37.89 38.89
CA LEU A 7 -16.65 37.72 37.84
C LEU A 7 -17.37 37.36 36.53
N PRO A 8 -16.95 37.89 35.38
CA PRO A 8 -17.53 37.51 34.10
C PRO A 8 -17.01 36.14 33.68
N LEU A 9 -17.92 35.22 33.34
CA LEU A 9 -17.62 34.05 32.53
C LEU A 9 -17.09 34.55 31.17
N LEU A 10 -15.81 34.31 30.87
CA LEU A 10 -15.32 34.35 29.50
C LEU A 10 -15.83 33.08 28.80
N ILE A 11 -16.90 33.22 28.02
CA ILE A 11 -17.30 32.22 27.03
C ILE A 11 -16.29 32.35 25.88
N VAL A 12 -15.31 31.46 25.83
CA VAL A 12 -14.49 31.27 24.63
C VAL A 12 -15.39 30.57 23.62
N ALA A 13 -15.99 31.35 22.72
CA ALA A 13 -16.63 30.81 21.54
C ALA A 13 -15.52 30.23 20.66
N LEU A 14 -15.39 28.90 20.65
CA LEU A 14 -14.67 28.16 19.62
C LEU A 14 -15.42 28.42 18.30
N GLY A 15 -14.97 29.44 17.58
CA GLY A 15 -15.40 29.65 16.20
C GLY A 15 -14.85 28.51 15.38
N PHE A 16 -15.73 27.61 14.94
CA PHE A 16 -15.45 26.75 13.80
C PHE A 16 -15.16 27.66 12.61
N THR A 17 -13.89 27.84 12.27
CA THR A 17 -13.51 28.37 10.97
C THR A 17 -13.86 27.30 9.97
N SER A 18 -15.03 27.44 9.34
CA SER A 18 -15.32 26.75 8.09
C SER A 18 -14.15 26.97 7.15
N VAL A 19 -13.47 25.89 6.76
CA VAL A 19 -12.52 25.92 5.65
C VAL A 19 -13.30 26.41 4.44
N SER A 20 -13.14 27.69 4.11
CA SER A 20 -13.71 28.24 2.89
C SER A 20 -13.04 27.51 1.74
N ALA A 21 -13.80 26.69 1.00
CA ALA A 21 -13.36 26.18 -0.29
C ALA A 21 -12.87 27.37 -1.11
N GLN A 22 -11.57 27.45 -1.32
CA GLN A 22 -10.98 28.52 -2.10
C GLN A 22 -11.42 28.24 -3.54
N SER A 23 -12.42 28.99 -4.03
CA SER A 23 -12.94 28.81 -5.39
C SER A 23 -11.82 29.14 -6.38
N TYR A 24 -11.18 28.12 -6.94
CA TYR A 24 -10.14 28.31 -7.94
C TYR A 24 -10.78 28.86 -9.22
N ASN A 25 -10.33 30.06 -9.59
CA ASN A 25 -10.63 30.79 -10.83
C ASN A 25 -12.11 30.74 -11.30
N ASN A 26 -12.94 31.65 -10.77
CA ASN A 26 -14.35 31.84 -11.16
C ASN A 26 -14.60 32.14 -12.67
N ASN A 27 -13.54 32.23 -13.49
CA ASN A 27 -13.59 32.47 -14.93
C ASN A 27 -13.16 31.26 -15.79
N LEU A 28 -12.84 30.09 -15.20
CA LEU A 28 -12.51 28.90 -15.98
C LEU A 28 -13.77 28.31 -16.63
N ASP A 29 -13.85 28.37 -17.97
CA ASP A 29 -14.83 27.58 -18.72
C ASP A 29 -14.36 26.12 -18.79
N PHE A 30 -14.66 25.36 -17.75
CA PHE A 30 -14.20 23.98 -17.58
C PHE A 30 -14.50 23.08 -18.79
N ASN A 31 -15.71 23.19 -19.37
CA ASN A 31 -16.12 22.33 -20.48
C ASN A 31 -15.33 22.66 -21.75
N SER A 32 -15.16 23.96 -22.03
CA SER A 32 -14.37 24.44 -23.18
C SER A 32 -12.88 24.13 -23.03
N THR A 33 -12.33 24.31 -21.82
CA THR A 33 -10.95 23.93 -21.50
C THR A 33 -10.74 22.43 -21.67
N CYS A 34 -11.65 21.59 -21.15
CA CYS A 34 -11.57 20.15 -21.33
C CYS A 34 -11.65 19.73 -22.79
N SER A 35 -12.52 20.36 -23.58
CA SER A 35 -12.67 20.05 -25.01
C SER A 35 -11.45 20.48 -25.85
N SER A 36 -10.63 21.41 -25.36
CA SER A 36 -9.52 22.00 -26.13
C SER A 36 -8.11 21.62 -25.64
N ILE A 37 -7.93 21.16 -24.39
CA ILE A 37 -6.61 20.89 -23.82
C ILE A 37 -5.80 19.87 -24.63
N SER A 38 -6.45 18.84 -25.20
CA SER A 38 -5.78 17.83 -26.04
C SER A 38 -5.02 18.42 -27.23
N SER A 39 -5.48 19.54 -27.79
CA SER A 39 -4.78 20.25 -28.88
C SER A 39 -3.53 21.01 -28.43
N GLN A 40 -3.42 21.32 -27.14
CA GLN A 40 -2.30 22.07 -26.55
C GLN A 40 -1.20 21.13 -26.04
N ILE A 41 -1.54 19.91 -25.61
CA ILE A 41 -0.61 18.96 -24.99
C ILE A 41 0.63 18.67 -25.85
N PRO A 42 0.57 18.48 -27.19
CA PRO A 42 1.76 18.19 -27.98
C PRO A 42 2.85 19.27 -27.93
N SER A 43 2.52 20.52 -27.57
CA SER A 43 3.53 21.58 -27.37
C SER A 43 4.04 21.69 -25.93
N ILE A 44 3.35 21.06 -24.97
CA ILE A 44 3.62 21.14 -23.53
C ILE A 44 4.33 19.88 -23.02
N VAL A 45 3.99 18.73 -23.59
CA VAL A 45 4.52 17.41 -23.24
C VAL A 45 5.28 16.86 -24.43
N PRO A 46 6.63 16.97 -24.43
CA PRO A 46 7.45 16.35 -25.46
C PRO A 46 7.17 14.85 -25.55
N ASN A 47 7.21 14.30 -26.77
CA ASN A 47 6.98 12.88 -27.06
C ASN A 47 5.58 12.35 -26.69
N ALA A 48 4.61 13.25 -26.44
CA ALA A 48 3.21 12.86 -26.28
C ALA A 48 2.60 12.42 -27.62
N SER A 49 1.83 11.33 -27.59
CA SER A 49 1.06 10.81 -28.72
C SER A 49 -0.28 10.25 -28.26
N ASN A 50 -1.21 10.01 -29.19
CA ASN A 50 -2.55 9.48 -28.90
C ASN A 50 -3.32 10.30 -27.84
N VAL A 51 -3.13 11.62 -27.85
CA VAL A 51 -3.72 12.51 -26.85
C VAL A 51 -5.22 12.63 -27.07
N THR A 52 -6.01 12.38 -26.04
CA THR A 52 -7.45 12.66 -26.01
C THR A 52 -7.84 13.37 -24.73
N SER A 53 -8.93 14.15 -24.78
CA SER A 53 -9.56 14.76 -23.61
C SER A 53 -11.07 14.56 -23.67
N GLN A 54 -11.68 14.21 -22.55
CA GLN A 54 -13.09 13.86 -22.44
C GLN A 54 -13.69 14.43 -21.15
N LEU A 55 -14.84 15.09 -21.28
CA LEU A 55 -15.68 15.40 -20.12
C LEU A 55 -16.37 14.12 -19.65
N VAL A 56 -16.21 13.81 -18.36
CA VAL A 56 -16.84 12.67 -17.68
C VAL A 56 -17.68 13.23 -16.54
N LEU A 57 -18.96 12.91 -16.52
CA LEU A 57 -19.89 13.38 -15.48
C LEU A 57 -19.91 12.42 -14.30
N ALA A 58 -20.20 12.93 -13.11
CA ALA A 58 -20.39 12.10 -11.92
C ALA A 58 -21.41 10.96 -12.17
N GLY A 59 -21.13 9.77 -11.63
CA GLY A 59 -21.90 8.53 -11.83
C GLY A 59 -21.58 7.81 -13.15
N THR A 60 -20.68 8.33 -13.99
CA THR A 60 -20.29 7.64 -15.24
C THR A 60 -19.46 6.40 -14.92
N ASN A 61 -19.88 5.24 -15.44
CA ASN A 61 -19.06 4.03 -15.43
C ASN A 61 -18.13 4.03 -16.66
N LEU A 62 -16.87 4.45 -16.46
CA LEU A 62 -15.84 4.39 -17.50
C LEU A 62 -15.45 2.94 -17.77
N THR A 63 -15.27 2.59 -19.04
CA THR A 63 -14.77 1.27 -19.44
C THR A 63 -13.37 1.38 -20.04
N PHE A 64 -12.56 0.34 -19.82
CA PHE A 64 -11.17 0.27 -20.26
C PHE A 64 -10.97 -0.95 -21.16
N PRO A 65 -11.60 -1.00 -22.36
CA PRO A 65 -11.58 -2.19 -23.22
C PRO A 65 -10.17 -2.60 -23.69
N ASN A 66 -9.20 -1.68 -23.63
CA ASN A 66 -7.81 -1.91 -23.99
C ASN A 66 -6.91 -2.24 -22.79
N SER A 67 -7.45 -2.35 -21.57
CA SER A 67 -6.66 -2.79 -20.41
C SER A 67 -6.28 -4.26 -20.57
N ALA A 68 -5.03 -4.61 -20.25
CA ALA A 68 -4.62 -6.01 -20.22
C ALA A 68 -5.52 -6.81 -19.24
N PRO A 69 -5.96 -8.04 -19.59
CA PRO A 69 -6.83 -8.83 -18.72
C PRO A 69 -6.28 -9.07 -17.31
N SER A 70 -4.95 -9.21 -17.17
CA SER A 70 -4.29 -9.38 -15.87
C SER A 70 -4.40 -8.17 -14.95
N CYS A 71 -4.76 -6.98 -15.46
CA CYS A 71 -5.04 -5.82 -14.62
C CYS A 71 -6.35 -5.95 -13.83
N ASN A 72 -7.26 -6.85 -14.24
CA ASN A 72 -8.54 -7.14 -13.58
C ASN A 72 -9.39 -5.91 -13.20
N ARG A 73 -9.37 -4.86 -14.03
CA ARG A 73 -10.06 -3.57 -13.80
C ARG A 73 -10.71 -3.11 -15.10
N PRO A 74 -11.79 -3.77 -15.56
CA PRO A 74 -12.40 -3.49 -16.86
C PRO A 74 -13.17 -2.16 -16.88
N SER A 75 -13.54 -1.63 -15.71
CA SER A 75 -14.33 -0.42 -15.57
C SER A 75 -14.15 0.24 -14.20
N GLN A 76 -14.50 1.52 -14.10
CA GLN A 76 -14.50 2.29 -12.86
C GLN A 76 -15.65 3.32 -12.89
N VAL A 77 -16.43 3.38 -11.81
CA VAL A 77 -17.40 4.46 -11.59
C VAL A 77 -16.66 5.71 -11.14
N VAL A 78 -16.93 6.84 -11.79
CA VAL A 78 -16.36 8.14 -11.44
C VAL A 78 -17.44 8.98 -10.77
N GLU A 79 -17.26 9.28 -9.47
CA GLU A 79 -18.26 9.97 -8.64
C GLU A 79 -18.14 11.52 -8.67
N ALA A 80 -17.19 12.05 -9.45
CA ALA A 80 -17.02 13.48 -9.65
C ALA A 80 -17.08 13.87 -11.13
N ASP A 81 -17.50 15.10 -11.41
CA ASP A 81 -17.32 15.72 -12.72
C ASP A 81 -15.83 15.95 -12.96
N ILE A 82 -15.27 15.30 -13.98
CA ILE A 82 -13.84 15.42 -14.33
C ILE A 82 -13.63 15.71 -15.81
N CYS A 83 -12.48 16.32 -16.11
CA CYS A 83 -11.87 16.22 -17.42
C CYS A 83 -10.83 15.10 -17.39
N ARG A 84 -11.10 14.03 -18.12
CA ARG A 84 -10.17 12.92 -18.33
C ARG A 84 -9.27 13.22 -19.52
N VAL A 85 -7.96 13.23 -19.30
CA VAL A 85 -6.94 13.34 -20.34
C VAL A 85 -6.17 12.03 -20.40
N VAL A 86 -6.00 11.49 -21.61
CA VAL A 86 -5.27 10.24 -21.86
C VAL A 86 -4.20 10.50 -22.91
N MET A 87 -2.98 9.98 -22.70
CA MET A 87 -1.91 10.05 -23.69
C MET A 87 -0.90 8.92 -23.52
N ASN A 88 -0.09 8.69 -24.56
CA ASN A 88 1.15 7.93 -24.45
C ASN A 88 2.32 8.92 -24.43
N VAL A 89 3.34 8.65 -23.61
CA VAL A 89 4.55 9.47 -23.49
C VAL A 89 5.78 8.58 -23.69
N GLY A 90 6.58 8.86 -24.71
CA GLY A 90 7.86 8.18 -24.90
C GLY A 90 8.89 8.56 -23.84
N THR A 91 9.39 7.57 -23.10
CA THR A 91 10.44 7.71 -22.07
C THR A 91 11.83 7.34 -22.60
N SER A 92 11.89 6.60 -23.71
CA SER A 92 13.06 6.40 -24.56
C SER A 92 12.66 6.10 -26.01
N ASP A 93 13.60 5.68 -26.86
CA ASP A 93 13.32 5.19 -28.22
C ASP A 93 12.63 3.81 -28.24
N ARG A 94 12.62 3.10 -27.10
CA ARG A 94 12.13 1.72 -26.97
C ARG A 94 11.30 1.46 -25.70
N SER A 95 10.85 2.52 -25.04
CA SER A 95 9.97 2.48 -23.86
C SER A 95 9.09 3.72 -23.79
N GLY A 96 7.99 3.63 -23.06
CA GLY A 96 7.04 4.71 -22.90
C GLY A 96 5.92 4.31 -21.96
N ILE A 97 5.22 5.33 -21.44
CA ILE A 97 4.12 5.14 -20.52
C ILE A 97 2.79 5.52 -21.17
N ARG A 98 1.74 4.78 -20.84
CA ARG A 98 0.37 5.27 -20.94
C ARG A 98 0.07 6.03 -19.67
N PHE A 99 -0.37 7.27 -19.83
CA PHE A 99 -0.58 8.24 -18.78
C PHE A 99 -2.00 8.78 -18.84
N GLU A 100 -2.64 8.90 -17.68
CA GLU A 100 -3.91 9.59 -17.52
C GLU A 100 -3.84 10.69 -16.46
N ALA A 101 -4.55 11.78 -16.71
CA ALA A 101 -4.79 12.85 -15.75
C ALA A 101 -6.29 13.14 -15.66
N TRP A 102 -6.82 13.12 -14.45
CA TRP A 102 -8.23 13.36 -14.13
C TRP A 102 -8.32 14.68 -13.35
N PHE A 103 -8.82 15.71 -14.04
CA PHE A 103 -8.97 17.06 -13.48
C PHE A 103 -10.40 17.27 -12.99
N PRO A 104 -10.67 17.28 -11.67
CA PRO A 104 -12.02 17.51 -11.17
C PRO A 104 -12.49 18.95 -11.43
N ARG A 105 -13.80 19.13 -11.65
CA ARG A 105 -14.43 20.45 -11.75
C ARG A 105 -14.25 21.22 -10.45
N GLU A 106 -14.53 20.56 -9.33
CA GLU A 106 -14.32 21.08 -7.98
C GLU A 106 -12.88 20.78 -7.53
N TRP A 107 -11.93 21.57 -8.01
CA TRP A 107 -10.52 21.39 -7.69
C TRP A 107 -10.14 22.11 -6.39
N SER A 108 -9.49 21.36 -5.50
CA SER A 108 -9.03 21.83 -4.18
C SER A 108 -7.71 22.62 -4.21
N GLY A 109 -7.07 22.73 -5.38
CA GLY A 109 -5.70 23.25 -5.48
C GLY A 109 -4.61 22.20 -5.28
N ARG A 110 -4.98 20.95 -4.98
CA ARG A 110 -4.05 19.85 -4.69
C ARG A 110 -3.77 19.00 -5.92
N PHE A 111 -2.55 18.52 -6.04
CA PHE A 111 -2.13 17.52 -7.02
C PHE A 111 -1.94 16.17 -6.34
N LEU A 112 -2.29 15.07 -7.01
CA LEU A 112 -2.08 13.71 -6.50
C LEU A 112 -1.54 12.81 -7.62
N SER A 113 -0.53 12.00 -7.31
CA SER A 113 -0.18 10.85 -8.15
C SER A 113 -0.57 9.55 -7.45
N THR A 114 -1.10 8.60 -8.22
CA THR A 114 -1.28 7.22 -7.78
C THR A 114 -0.05 6.37 -8.13
N GLY A 115 -0.04 5.12 -7.68
CA GLY A 115 0.98 4.13 -8.03
C GLY A 115 0.45 2.94 -8.84
N ASN A 116 1.19 1.84 -8.75
CA ASN A 116 0.86 0.56 -9.37
C ASN A 116 0.88 -0.61 -8.34
N GLY A 117 0.68 -1.85 -8.81
CA GLY A 117 0.70 -3.06 -7.99
C GLY A 117 1.38 -4.22 -8.72
N GLY A 118 1.95 -5.17 -7.97
CA GLY A 118 2.64 -6.34 -8.53
C GLY A 118 3.85 -6.00 -9.40
N LEU A 119 4.09 -6.81 -10.43
CA LEU A 119 4.99 -6.47 -11.55
C LEU A 119 4.22 -5.70 -12.63
N GLY A 120 3.14 -5.03 -12.25
CA GLY A 120 2.12 -4.58 -13.14
C GLY A 120 2.34 -3.22 -13.75
N GLY A 121 1.92 -3.14 -15.01
CA GLY A 121 1.71 -1.91 -15.75
C GLY A 121 0.22 -1.56 -15.82
N CYS A 122 -0.43 -1.51 -14.65
CA CYS A 122 -1.87 -1.31 -14.54
C CYS A 122 -2.15 0.00 -13.80
N ILE A 123 -2.76 0.95 -14.49
CA ILE A 123 -3.26 2.19 -13.87
C ILE A 123 -4.33 1.81 -12.84
N GLN A 124 -4.17 2.26 -11.59
CA GLN A 124 -5.12 2.06 -10.49
C GLN A 124 -6.26 3.08 -10.58
N TYR A 125 -7.21 2.82 -11.48
CA TYR A 125 -8.33 3.73 -11.74
C TYR A 125 -9.21 3.96 -10.51
N GLU A 126 -9.32 2.98 -9.62
CA GLU A 126 -10.02 3.10 -8.34
C GLU A 126 -9.41 4.20 -7.45
N ASP A 127 -8.08 4.31 -7.42
CA ASP A 127 -7.38 5.33 -6.65
C ASP A 127 -7.41 6.69 -7.36
N MET A 128 -7.40 6.70 -8.70
CA MET A 128 -7.63 7.92 -9.46
C MET A 128 -9.04 8.48 -9.25
N ALA A 129 -10.05 7.61 -9.22
CA ALA A 129 -11.42 7.97 -8.90
C ALA A 129 -11.54 8.51 -7.48
N TYR A 130 -10.88 7.85 -6.51
CA TYR A 130 -10.83 8.30 -5.13
C TYR A 130 -10.19 9.70 -5.00
N GLY A 131 -8.99 9.90 -5.55
CA GLY A 131 -8.31 11.19 -5.50
C GLY A 131 -9.09 12.33 -6.17
N SER A 132 -9.63 12.07 -7.37
CA SER A 132 -10.42 13.08 -8.10
C SER A 132 -11.75 13.40 -7.41
N LEU A 133 -12.40 12.42 -6.77
CA LEU A 133 -13.57 12.63 -5.92
C LEU A 133 -13.27 13.59 -4.77
N LEU A 134 -12.08 13.51 -4.19
CA LEU A 134 -11.62 14.41 -3.12
C LEU A 134 -11.10 15.76 -3.63
N GLY A 135 -11.28 16.05 -4.92
CA GLY A 135 -10.90 17.33 -5.53
C GLY A 135 -9.40 17.45 -5.83
N PHE A 136 -8.65 16.36 -5.92
CA PHE A 136 -7.26 16.38 -6.36
C PHE A 136 -7.17 16.29 -7.89
N ALA A 137 -6.32 17.10 -8.50
CA ALA A 137 -5.87 16.85 -9.86
C ALA A 137 -5.01 15.57 -9.86
N THR A 138 -5.60 14.46 -10.30
CA THR A 138 -5.05 13.12 -10.03
C THR A 138 -4.48 12.49 -11.29
N VAL A 139 -3.29 11.89 -11.19
CA VAL A 139 -2.62 11.25 -12.32
C VAL A 139 -2.24 9.81 -12.01
N GLY A 140 -2.14 9.00 -13.07
CA GLY A 140 -1.70 7.61 -13.00
C GLY A 140 -1.04 7.18 -14.30
N ALA A 141 -0.07 6.27 -14.20
CA ALA A 141 0.66 5.73 -15.34
C ALA A 141 0.72 4.20 -15.28
N ASN A 142 0.96 3.55 -16.43
CA ASN A 142 1.03 2.10 -16.56
C ASN A 142 2.43 1.52 -16.27
N ASN A 143 3.28 2.19 -15.49
CA ASN A 143 4.60 1.70 -15.12
C ASN A 143 5.58 1.32 -16.27
N GLY A 144 5.29 1.71 -17.53
CA GLY A 144 6.14 1.43 -18.69
C GLY A 144 5.72 0.22 -19.55
N HIS A 145 4.68 -0.51 -19.15
CA HIS A 145 4.14 -1.65 -19.91
C HIS A 145 2.65 -1.90 -19.61
N ASP A 146 2.03 -2.91 -20.22
CA ASP A 146 0.64 -3.26 -19.92
C ASP A 146 0.54 -4.66 -19.32
N GLY A 147 -0.26 -4.80 -18.26
CA GLY A 147 -0.53 -6.07 -17.58
C GLY A 147 0.37 -6.36 -16.38
N ASP A 148 -0.09 -7.29 -15.53
CA ASP A 148 0.66 -7.77 -14.36
C ASP A 148 1.56 -8.96 -14.70
N THR A 149 2.74 -8.66 -15.26
CA THR A 149 3.76 -9.63 -15.66
C THR A 149 5.11 -8.94 -15.86
N GLY A 150 6.20 -9.68 -15.65
CA GLY A 150 7.56 -9.22 -15.95
C GLY A 150 8.01 -9.46 -17.39
N ALA A 151 7.19 -10.08 -18.26
CA ALA A 151 7.59 -10.40 -19.64
C ALA A 151 8.10 -9.20 -20.46
N PRO A 152 7.54 -7.98 -20.33
CA PRO A 152 8.05 -6.79 -21.00
C PRO A 152 9.48 -6.35 -20.61
N PHE A 153 10.01 -6.84 -19.48
CA PHE A 153 11.38 -6.56 -19.06
C PHE A 153 12.43 -7.31 -19.88
N LEU A 154 12.04 -8.44 -20.51
CA LEU A 154 12.95 -9.30 -21.26
C LEU A 154 13.68 -8.52 -22.36
N ASN A 155 15.01 -8.48 -22.25
CA ASN A 155 15.89 -7.77 -23.17
C ASN A 155 15.55 -6.27 -23.34
N ASN A 156 14.83 -5.65 -22.39
CA ASN A 156 14.42 -4.24 -22.45
C ASN A 156 14.61 -3.52 -21.10
N SER A 157 15.85 -3.14 -20.80
CA SER A 157 16.21 -2.42 -19.57
C SER A 157 15.55 -1.04 -19.45
N GLU A 158 15.08 -0.44 -20.54
CA GLU A 158 14.39 0.86 -20.49
C GLU A 158 12.95 0.74 -19.97
N VAL A 159 12.24 -0.36 -20.26
CA VAL A 159 10.95 -0.67 -19.63
C VAL A 159 11.15 -0.98 -18.15
N LEU A 160 12.21 -1.73 -17.79
CA LEU A 160 12.53 -1.98 -16.40
C LEU A 160 12.89 -0.69 -15.63
N LYS A 161 13.52 0.30 -16.29
CA LYS A 161 13.79 1.62 -15.72
C LYS A 161 12.49 2.42 -15.49
N ASP A 162 11.53 2.31 -16.41
CA ASP A 162 10.19 2.89 -16.23
C ASP A 162 9.51 2.31 -14.99
N TYR A 163 9.52 0.98 -14.84
CA TYR A 163 8.98 0.28 -13.67
C TYR A 163 9.72 0.63 -12.37
N ALA A 164 11.06 0.73 -12.42
CA ALA A 164 11.86 0.98 -11.23
C ALA A 164 11.59 2.35 -10.61
N PHE A 165 11.47 3.40 -11.43
CA PHE A 165 11.19 4.76 -10.95
C PHE A 165 10.66 5.73 -12.00
N ARG A 166 11.06 5.58 -13.28
CA ARG A 166 10.95 6.67 -14.26
C ARG A 166 9.50 6.93 -14.67
N SER A 167 8.64 5.92 -14.68
CA SER A 167 7.22 6.09 -15.00
C SER A 167 6.53 7.04 -14.03
N LEU A 168 6.65 6.77 -12.72
CA LEU A 168 6.04 7.61 -11.68
C LEU A 168 6.56 9.04 -11.76
N HIS A 169 7.89 9.23 -11.73
CA HIS A 169 8.49 10.56 -11.79
C HIS A 169 8.06 11.34 -13.04
N THR A 170 8.07 10.69 -14.21
CA THR A 170 7.62 11.30 -15.48
C THR A 170 6.15 11.72 -15.39
N GLY A 171 5.30 10.87 -14.83
CA GLY A 171 3.89 11.15 -14.59
C GLY A 171 3.68 12.37 -13.67
N VAL A 172 4.47 12.50 -12.61
CA VAL A 172 4.42 13.66 -11.70
C VAL A 172 4.79 14.94 -12.41
N VAL A 173 5.94 14.96 -13.11
CA VAL A 173 6.43 16.16 -13.81
C VAL A 173 5.41 16.64 -14.85
N ILE A 174 4.87 15.71 -15.65
CA ILE A 174 3.87 16.01 -16.66
C ILE A 174 2.56 16.46 -16.00
N GLY A 175 2.10 15.72 -15.00
CA GLY A 175 0.85 15.97 -14.28
C GLY A 175 0.80 17.35 -13.65
N LYS A 176 1.88 17.78 -12.98
CA LYS A 176 2.00 19.12 -12.39
C LYS A 176 1.90 20.22 -13.44
N ASN A 177 2.55 20.05 -14.60
CA ASN A 177 2.52 21.01 -15.70
C ASN A 177 1.14 21.10 -16.36
N LEU A 178 0.49 19.94 -16.58
CA LEU A 178 -0.87 19.89 -17.12
C LEU A 178 -1.90 20.47 -16.16
N THR A 179 -1.74 20.26 -14.85
CA THR A 179 -2.58 20.86 -13.81
C THR A 179 -2.53 22.39 -13.92
N HIS A 180 -1.32 22.96 -14.00
CA HIS A 180 -1.14 24.40 -14.20
C HIS A 180 -1.80 24.90 -15.50
N THR A 181 -1.59 24.17 -16.60
CA THR A 181 -2.18 24.50 -17.90
C THR A 181 -3.71 24.49 -17.85
N PHE A 182 -4.31 23.47 -17.23
CA PHE A 182 -5.75 23.26 -17.21
C PHE A 182 -6.48 24.30 -16.35
N TYR A 183 -6.01 24.53 -15.11
CA TYR A 183 -6.68 25.45 -14.19
C TYR A 183 -6.21 26.92 -14.34
N GLY A 184 -5.14 27.15 -15.10
CA GLY A 184 -4.50 28.46 -15.23
C GLY A 184 -3.85 28.92 -13.93
N SER A 185 -3.55 28.01 -13.01
CA SER A 185 -2.91 28.26 -11.72
C SER A 185 -2.12 27.03 -11.27
N PRO A 186 -0.93 27.19 -10.66
CA PRO A 186 -0.18 26.06 -10.13
C PRO A 186 -0.93 25.39 -8.97
N HIS A 187 -0.64 24.12 -8.73
CA HIS A 187 -1.07 23.44 -7.50
C HIS A 187 -0.38 24.06 -6.28
N ASN A 188 -1.03 24.03 -5.12
CA ASN A 188 -0.46 24.49 -3.85
C ASN A 188 0.46 23.43 -3.23
N LYS A 189 -0.02 22.19 -3.23
CA LYS A 189 0.62 21.03 -2.59
C LYS A 189 0.47 19.78 -3.45
N SER A 190 1.48 18.93 -3.37
CA SER A 190 1.64 17.71 -4.17
C SER A 190 1.63 16.49 -3.26
N TYR A 191 0.79 15.52 -3.59
CA TYR A 191 0.58 14.34 -2.76
C TYR A 191 0.81 13.05 -3.55
N TYR A 192 1.14 11.97 -2.83
CA TYR A 192 1.21 10.61 -3.36
C TYR A 192 0.32 9.68 -2.54
N LEU A 193 -0.36 8.76 -3.23
CA LEU A 193 -1.09 7.66 -2.62
C LEU A 193 -0.76 6.37 -3.39
N GLY A 194 -0.26 5.35 -2.69
CA GLY A 194 -0.02 4.05 -3.27
C GLY A 194 0.19 2.96 -2.22
N CYS A 195 -0.13 1.72 -2.58
CA CYS A 195 0.07 0.55 -1.74
C CYS A 195 0.76 -0.58 -2.51
N SER A 196 1.45 -1.50 -1.82
CA SER A 196 2.21 -2.60 -2.44
C SER A 196 3.40 -2.09 -3.25
N THR A 197 3.49 -2.41 -4.54
CA THR A 197 4.42 -1.77 -5.48
C THR A 197 4.29 -0.24 -5.45
N GLY A 198 3.08 0.30 -5.30
CA GLY A 198 2.87 1.72 -5.08
C GLY A 198 3.49 2.22 -3.78
N GLY A 199 3.44 1.44 -2.70
CA GLY A 199 4.17 1.77 -1.47
C GLY A 199 5.68 1.88 -1.71
N ARG A 200 6.26 0.96 -2.50
CA ARG A 200 7.67 1.04 -2.94
C ARG A 200 7.91 2.29 -3.79
N GLU A 201 7.06 2.59 -4.76
CA GLU A 201 7.19 3.76 -5.63
C GLU A 201 7.12 5.09 -4.85
N GLY A 202 6.26 5.15 -3.83
CA GLY A 202 6.21 6.26 -2.87
C GLY A 202 7.54 6.42 -2.12
N LEU A 203 8.07 5.33 -1.56
CA LEU A 203 9.40 5.34 -0.90
C LEU A 203 10.53 5.69 -1.88
N LYS A 204 10.46 5.23 -3.13
CA LYS A 204 11.43 5.60 -4.18
C LYS A 204 11.40 7.10 -4.43
N SER A 205 10.22 7.72 -4.42
CA SER A 205 10.08 9.16 -4.54
C SER A 205 10.68 9.91 -3.35
N VAL A 206 10.47 9.42 -2.12
CA VAL A 206 11.12 9.98 -0.91
C VAL A 206 12.64 9.95 -1.04
N GLN A 207 13.20 8.81 -1.48
CA GLN A 207 14.63 8.56 -1.50
C GLN A 207 15.35 9.29 -2.65
N ASP A 208 14.78 9.24 -3.85
CA ASP A 208 15.48 9.63 -5.09
C ASP A 208 14.90 10.90 -5.74
N PHE A 209 13.62 11.21 -5.50
CA PHE A 209 12.92 12.38 -6.07
C PHE A 209 12.16 13.20 -5.01
N PRO A 210 12.83 13.66 -3.95
CA PRO A 210 12.13 14.17 -2.78
C PRO A 210 11.25 15.41 -3.05
N GLU A 211 11.34 16.04 -4.23
CA GLU A 211 10.61 17.27 -4.62
C GLU A 211 9.30 16.96 -5.34
N ASP A 212 9.07 15.70 -5.66
CA ASP A 212 7.86 15.28 -6.33
C ASP A 212 6.63 15.47 -5.43
N PHE A 213 6.77 15.33 -4.10
CA PHE A 213 5.64 15.39 -3.19
C PHE A 213 5.97 16.11 -1.88
N ASP A 214 4.98 16.85 -1.36
CA ASP A 214 4.97 17.40 -0.01
C ASP A 214 4.49 16.35 1.01
N GLY A 215 3.58 15.45 0.59
CA GLY A 215 2.99 14.42 1.45
C GLY A 215 2.81 13.07 0.74
N ILE A 216 3.27 11.99 1.36
CA ILE A 216 3.27 10.65 0.78
C ILE A 216 2.60 9.66 1.71
N VAL A 217 1.55 9.00 1.23
CA VAL A 217 0.94 7.82 1.85
C VAL A 217 1.42 6.56 1.12
N ALA A 218 2.23 5.74 1.80
CA ALA A 218 2.84 4.53 1.25
C ALA A 218 2.43 3.29 2.06
N GLY A 219 1.44 2.56 1.56
CA GLY A 219 0.90 1.35 2.18
C GLY A 219 1.65 0.08 1.80
N ALA A 220 1.78 -0.87 2.73
CA ALA A 220 2.42 -2.17 2.56
C ALA A 220 3.61 -2.16 1.55
N PRO A 221 4.65 -1.34 1.75
CA PRO A 221 5.62 -1.07 0.69
C PRO A 221 6.41 -2.31 0.28
N ALA A 222 6.48 -2.59 -1.02
CA ALA A 222 7.36 -3.61 -1.62
C ALA A 222 8.84 -3.18 -1.66
N ALA A 223 9.33 -2.61 -0.56
CA ALA A 223 10.70 -2.17 -0.36
C ALA A 223 11.61 -3.35 0.06
N ASP A 224 12.92 -3.19 -0.09
CA ASP A 224 13.87 -4.29 -0.16
C ASP A 224 13.51 -5.28 -1.29
N PHE A 225 13.08 -4.70 -2.43
CA PHE A 225 12.35 -5.39 -3.49
C PHE A 225 13.02 -6.69 -3.97
N ASN A 226 14.34 -6.67 -4.17
CA ASN A 226 15.04 -7.85 -4.67
C ASN A 226 15.06 -8.99 -3.63
N ASN A 227 15.23 -8.68 -2.34
CA ASN A 227 15.13 -9.69 -1.29
C ASN A 227 13.68 -10.13 -1.05
N LEU A 228 12.70 -9.24 -1.24
CA LEU A 228 11.28 -9.61 -1.24
C LEU A 228 10.98 -10.63 -2.35
N ILE A 229 11.44 -10.38 -3.58
CA ILE A 229 11.30 -11.32 -4.69
C ILE A 229 11.98 -12.66 -4.35
N ALA A 230 13.20 -12.64 -3.84
CA ALA A 230 13.90 -13.85 -3.43
C ALA A 230 13.14 -14.63 -2.33
N TRP A 231 12.61 -13.93 -1.32
CA TRP A 231 11.81 -14.50 -0.24
C TRP A 231 10.51 -15.14 -0.74
N MET A 232 9.78 -14.46 -1.63
CA MET A 232 8.57 -15.01 -2.26
C MET A 232 8.89 -16.30 -3.04
N GLY A 233 10.03 -16.33 -3.74
CA GLY A 233 10.47 -17.50 -4.52
C GLY A 233 10.91 -18.67 -3.63
N HIS A 234 11.55 -18.37 -2.50
CA HIS A 234 12.04 -19.34 -1.52
C HIS A 234 10.94 -20.23 -0.93
N PHE A 235 9.69 -19.78 -0.87
CA PHE A 235 8.60 -20.62 -0.36
C PHE A 235 8.43 -21.92 -1.15
N LEU A 236 8.64 -21.94 -2.47
CA LEU A 236 8.61 -23.20 -3.22
C LEU A 236 9.73 -24.15 -2.77
N ASN A 237 10.91 -23.61 -2.42
CA ASN A 237 12.01 -24.40 -1.88
C ASN A 237 11.62 -25.01 -0.52
N VAL A 238 10.88 -24.27 0.32
CA VAL A 238 10.40 -24.70 1.65
C VAL A 238 9.19 -25.62 1.63
N THR A 239 8.22 -25.43 0.74
CA THR A 239 7.02 -26.28 0.67
C THR A 239 7.21 -27.49 -0.24
N GLY A 240 8.05 -27.33 -1.27
CA GLY A 240 8.19 -28.30 -2.34
C GLY A 240 6.98 -28.24 -3.27
N ASN A 241 7.07 -28.94 -4.40
CA ASN A 241 5.93 -29.09 -5.31
C ASN A 241 4.90 -30.09 -4.75
N ALA A 242 3.77 -30.25 -5.44
CA ALA A 242 2.69 -31.14 -5.02
C ALA A 242 3.05 -32.64 -4.88
N THR A 243 4.24 -33.06 -5.33
CA THR A 243 4.73 -34.44 -5.21
C THR A 243 5.72 -34.63 -4.06
N ALA A 244 6.15 -33.54 -3.40
CA ALA A 244 7.05 -33.61 -2.26
C ALA A 244 6.33 -34.20 -1.03
N GLU A 245 7.01 -35.06 -0.28
CA GLU A 245 6.45 -35.70 0.92
C GLU A 245 6.03 -34.68 2.00
N ARG A 246 6.79 -33.59 2.12
CA ARG A 246 6.53 -32.50 3.06
C ARG A 246 5.46 -31.50 2.58
N PHE A 247 4.95 -31.64 1.37
CA PHE A 247 3.95 -30.72 0.84
C PHE A 247 2.65 -30.82 1.64
N LEU A 248 2.06 -29.67 1.95
CA LEU A 248 0.76 -29.55 2.60
C LEU A 248 -0.23 -28.86 1.64
N PRO A 249 -1.30 -29.54 1.21
CA PRO A 249 -2.33 -28.94 0.35
C PRO A 249 -2.90 -27.64 0.93
N PRO A 250 -3.20 -26.63 0.10
CA PRO A 250 -3.80 -25.36 0.52
C PRO A 250 -5.00 -25.49 1.47
N ALA A 251 -5.87 -26.48 1.23
CA ALA A 251 -7.04 -26.71 2.08
C ALA A 251 -6.66 -27.01 3.55
N GLN A 252 -5.53 -27.68 3.79
CA GLN A 252 -5.08 -27.99 5.15
C GLN A 252 -4.43 -26.79 5.85
N TRP A 253 -3.85 -25.84 5.11
CA TRP A 253 -3.45 -24.56 5.70
C TRP A 253 -4.67 -23.83 6.29
N ILE A 254 -5.78 -23.82 5.54
CA ILE A 254 -7.03 -23.16 5.95
C ILE A 254 -7.72 -23.91 7.10
N SER A 255 -7.85 -25.23 6.99
CA SER A 255 -8.69 -26.02 7.91
C SER A 255 -7.96 -26.55 9.14
N LEU A 256 -6.63 -26.53 9.16
CA LEU A 256 -5.82 -27.12 10.22
C LEU A 256 -4.77 -26.15 10.78
N VAL A 257 -3.94 -25.55 9.92
CA VAL A 257 -2.84 -24.68 10.39
C VAL A 257 -3.37 -23.35 10.92
N HIS A 258 -4.23 -22.66 10.16
CA HIS A 258 -4.76 -21.35 10.58
C HIS A 258 -5.53 -21.40 11.91
N PRO A 259 -6.43 -22.37 12.15
CA PRO A 259 -7.09 -22.49 13.45
C PRO A 259 -6.11 -22.74 14.60
N ASP A 260 -5.08 -23.56 14.39
CA ASP A 260 -4.06 -23.83 15.42
C ASP A 260 -3.19 -22.60 15.71
N VAL A 261 -2.88 -21.81 14.68
CA VAL A 261 -2.23 -20.49 14.84
C VAL A 261 -3.09 -19.57 15.71
N LEU A 262 -4.38 -19.44 15.43
CA LEU A 262 -5.27 -18.60 16.25
C LEU A 262 -5.42 -19.14 17.68
N ASP A 263 -5.53 -20.45 17.87
CA ASP A 263 -5.62 -21.04 19.21
C ASP A 263 -4.37 -20.77 20.06
N GLN A 264 -3.20 -20.60 19.44
CA GLN A 264 -1.96 -20.24 20.12
C GLN A 264 -1.74 -18.73 20.26
N CYS A 265 -2.27 -17.91 19.35
CA CYS A 265 -1.83 -16.52 19.18
C CYS A 265 -2.90 -15.44 19.25
N ASP A 266 -4.19 -15.74 19.06
CA ASP A 266 -5.27 -14.76 19.09
C ASP A 266 -5.31 -14.04 20.45
N GLU A 267 -5.34 -14.78 21.55
CA GLU A 267 -5.49 -14.20 22.89
C GLU A 267 -4.19 -13.60 23.48
N ILE A 268 -3.11 -13.48 22.70
CA ILE A 268 -1.84 -12.89 23.19
C ILE A 268 -2.01 -11.41 23.54
N ASP A 269 -2.88 -10.69 22.84
CA ASP A 269 -3.23 -9.29 23.13
C ASP A 269 -4.36 -9.13 24.16
N GLY A 270 -4.84 -10.26 24.72
CA GLY A 270 -5.86 -10.31 25.76
C GLY A 270 -7.30 -10.38 25.25
N VAL A 271 -7.50 -10.50 23.93
CA VAL A 271 -8.83 -10.62 23.31
C VAL A 271 -8.84 -11.84 22.38
N LYS A 272 -9.93 -12.61 22.40
CA LYS A 272 -10.16 -13.71 21.45
C LYS A 272 -11.15 -13.26 20.38
N ASP A 273 -10.69 -12.47 19.41
CA ASP A 273 -11.51 -11.86 18.34
C ASP A 273 -11.14 -12.36 16.93
N GLY A 274 -10.20 -13.30 16.82
CA GLY A 274 -9.66 -13.79 15.56
C GLY A 274 -8.64 -12.83 14.93
N VAL A 275 -8.17 -11.82 15.65
CA VAL A 275 -7.20 -10.83 15.20
C VAL A 275 -5.96 -10.89 16.08
N ILE A 276 -4.82 -11.25 15.50
CA ILE A 276 -3.53 -11.11 16.18
C ILE A 276 -3.11 -9.64 16.12
N GLU A 277 -3.17 -8.91 17.23
CA GLU A 277 -2.92 -7.45 17.24
C GLU A 277 -1.48 -7.09 16.89
N ASP A 278 -0.51 -7.85 17.41
CA ASP A 278 0.91 -7.74 17.09
C ASP A 278 1.52 -9.13 16.83
N PRO A 279 1.68 -9.54 15.56
CA PRO A 279 2.14 -10.87 15.22
C PRO A 279 3.64 -11.10 15.51
N ASN A 280 4.38 -10.08 15.96
CA ASN A 280 5.74 -10.28 16.48
C ASN A 280 5.75 -11.11 17.78
N LEU A 281 4.66 -11.02 18.55
CA LEU A 281 4.49 -11.75 19.81
C LEU A 281 4.10 -13.22 19.58
N CYS A 282 3.47 -13.53 18.45
CA CYS A 282 3.11 -14.89 18.08
C CYS A 282 4.35 -15.75 17.81
N LYS A 283 4.61 -16.72 18.70
CA LYS A 283 5.66 -17.75 18.58
C LYS A 283 5.01 -19.10 18.33
N TYR A 284 4.37 -19.22 17.16
CA TYR A 284 3.66 -20.42 16.75
C TYR A 284 4.56 -21.67 16.71
N ASP A 285 4.07 -22.79 17.26
CA ASP A 285 4.71 -24.10 17.20
C ASP A 285 3.75 -25.16 16.63
N PRO A 286 4.00 -25.71 15.43
CA PRO A 286 3.13 -26.72 14.82
C PRO A 286 3.32 -28.13 15.41
N SER A 287 4.18 -28.32 16.42
CA SER A 287 4.45 -29.65 17.00
C SER A 287 3.19 -30.34 17.54
N GLY A 288 2.21 -29.56 18.00
CA GLY A 288 0.90 -30.04 18.46
C GLY A 288 0.03 -30.65 17.35
N LEU A 289 0.28 -30.31 16.08
CA LEU A 289 -0.45 -30.85 14.93
C LEU A 289 0.03 -32.23 14.47
N VAL A 290 1.18 -32.71 14.98
CA VAL A 290 1.75 -34.00 14.55
C VAL A 290 0.82 -35.15 14.95
N CYS A 291 0.56 -36.05 13.99
CA CYS A 291 -0.34 -37.18 14.22
C CYS A 291 0.08 -38.04 15.42
N SER A 292 -0.84 -38.21 16.38
CA SER A 292 -0.66 -39.13 17.51
C SER A 292 -0.53 -40.58 17.04
N GLU A 293 0.12 -41.41 17.85
CA GLU A 293 0.33 -42.83 17.55
C GLU A 293 -1.00 -43.54 17.21
N GLY A 294 -1.09 -44.11 16.00
CA GLY A 294 -2.28 -44.81 15.50
C GLY A 294 -3.30 -43.96 14.73
N LYS A 295 -3.10 -42.64 14.60
CA LYS A 295 -3.85 -41.78 13.66
C LYS A 295 -3.07 -41.56 12.37
N ASN A 296 -3.78 -41.51 11.24
CA ASN A 296 -3.19 -41.24 9.93
C ASN A 296 -3.66 -39.89 9.38
N GLN A 297 -2.81 -39.26 8.56
CA GLN A 297 -3.13 -38.03 7.81
C GLN A 297 -4.39 -38.14 6.94
N THR A 298 -4.82 -39.34 6.56
CA THR A 298 -5.99 -39.58 5.70
C THR A 298 -7.29 -39.04 6.30
N ASP A 299 -7.33 -38.82 7.61
CA ASP A 299 -8.47 -38.22 8.30
C ASP A 299 -8.45 -36.69 8.27
N GLY A 300 -7.42 -36.08 7.67
CA GLY A 300 -7.28 -34.64 7.45
C GLY A 300 -7.02 -33.79 8.69
N GLY A 301 -6.99 -34.40 9.89
CA GLY A 301 -6.94 -33.69 11.18
C GLY A 301 -5.57 -33.61 11.87
N CYS A 302 -4.48 -34.00 11.20
CA CYS A 302 -3.11 -33.91 11.73
C CYS A 302 -2.07 -33.94 10.59
N VAL A 303 -0.82 -33.56 10.88
CA VAL A 303 0.30 -33.51 9.92
C VAL A 303 1.40 -34.53 10.25
N THR A 304 2.29 -34.83 9.31
CA THR A 304 3.52 -35.60 9.59
C THR A 304 4.59 -34.71 10.23
N GLU A 305 5.63 -35.31 10.82
CA GLU A 305 6.80 -34.58 11.32
C GLU A 305 7.46 -33.73 10.22
N ALA A 306 7.57 -34.26 8.99
CA ALA A 306 8.13 -33.53 7.86
C ALA A 306 7.29 -32.31 7.45
N GLN A 307 5.96 -32.42 7.53
CA GLN A 307 5.06 -31.29 7.29
C GLN A 307 5.10 -30.27 8.43
N ALA A 308 5.14 -30.70 9.69
CA ALA A 308 5.26 -29.80 10.84
C ALA A 308 6.57 -28.99 10.77
N GLU A 309 7.68 -29.64 10.43
CA GLU A 309 8.97 -28.97 10.22
C GLU A 309 8.93 -28.01 9.02
N MET A 310 8.25 -28.37 7.93
CA MET A 310 8.02 -27.47 6.80
C MET A 310 7.19 -26.24 7.20
N ILE A 311 6.09 -26.43 7.93
CA ILE A 311 5.24 -25.34 8.44
C ILE A 311 6.07 -24.41 9.33
N LYS A 312 6.93 -24.97 10.19
CA LYS A 312 7.83 -24.19 11.02
C LYS A 312 8.78 -23.33 10.16
N GLN A 313 9.39 -23.91 9.13
CA GLN A 313 10.31 -23.21 8.22
C GLN A 313 9.63 -22.06 7.45
N VAL A 314 8.34 -22.16 7.14
CA VAL A 314 7.57 -21.05 6.53
C VAL A 314 7.57 -19.80 7.42
N PHE A 315 7.59 -19.97 8.73
CA PHE A 315 7.59 -18.88 9.71
C PHE A 315 8.99 -18.54 10.27
N GLU A 316 10.06 -19.02 9.62
CA GLU A 316 11.42 -18.62 9.94
C GLU A 316 11.91 -17.48 9.02
N PRO A 317 12.85 -16.64 9.46
CA PRO A 317 13.46 -15.64 8.60
C PRO A 317 14.28 -16.28 7.46
N PHE A 318 14.32 -15.62 6.31
CA PHE A 318 15.05 -16.10 5.15
C PHE A 318 16.47 -15.51 5.12
N PHE A 319 17.47 -16.38 5.04
CA PHE A 319 18.88 -16.02 5.04
C PHE A 319 19.54 -16.37 3.70
N LEU A 320 20.44 -15.51 3.24
CA LEU A 320 21.32 -15.76 2.09
C LEU A 320 22.76 -15.48 2.52
N GLN A 321 23.66 -16.44 2.30
CA GLN A 321 25.08 -16.34 2.67
C GLN A 321 25.31 -16.06 4.18
N GLY A 322 24.40 -16.53 5.05
CA GLY A 322 24.47 -16.31 6.49
C GLY A 322 23.96 -14.94 6.96
N GLU A 323 23.54 -14.07 6.04
CA GLU A 323 22.96 -12.76 6.34
C GLU A 323 21.44 -12.79 6.17
N LEU A 324 20.72 -12.00 6.97
CA LEU A 324 19.26 -11.87 6.84
C LEU A 324 18.93 -11.25 5.48
N ALA A 325 18.30 -12.04 4.60
CA ALA A 325 17.80 -11.55 3.32
C ALA A 325 16.45 -10.87 3.53
N PHE A 326 15.50 -11.56 4.17
CA PHE A 326 14.15 -11.03 4.40
C PHE A 326 13.55 -11.61 5.70
N PRO A 327 12.74 -10.84 6.44
CA PRO A 327 12.09 -11.35 7.65
C PRO A 327 11.11 -12.49 7.36
N ARG A 328 10.69 -13.18 8.44
CA ARG A 328 9.70 -14.28 8.36
C ARG A 328 8.36 -13.80 7.83
N MET A 329 7.56 -14.72 7.28
CA MET A 329 6.11 -14.52 7.23
C MET A 329 5.57 -14.43 8.66
N GLN A 330 4.70 -13.48 8.91
CA GLN A 330 4.01 -13.35 10.19
C GLN A 330 2.84 -14.35 10.25
N PRO A 331 2.60 -15.04 11.37
CA PRO A 331 1.44 -15.90 11.52
C PRO A 331 0.12 -15.10 11.49
N GLY A 332 -0.96 -15.72 10.99
CA GLY A 332 -2.32 -15.17 10.97
C GLY A 332 -2.93 -15.05 9.57
N THR A 333 -2.24 -15.51 8.52
CA THR A 333 -2.66 -15.36 7.11
C THR A 333 -2.73 -16.68 6.35
N GLU A 334 -2.64 -17.81 7.06
CA GLU A 334 -2.54 -19.14 6.46
C GLU A 334 -3.84 -19.57 5.76
N ASN A 335 -4.94 -18.90 6.06
CA ASN A 335 -6.22 -19.04 5.36
C ASN A 335 -6.20 -18.46 3.93
N LEU A 336 -5.15 -17.74 3.55
CA LEU A 336 -4.84 -17.26 2.19
C LEU A 336 -3.48 -17.81 1.73
N PRO A 337 -3.36 -19.12 1.44
CA PRO A 337 -2.07 -19.79 1.23
C PRO A 337 -1.45 -19.53 -0.16
N ILE A 338 -1.29 -18.27 -0.54
CA ILE A 338 -0.87 -17.86 -1.90
C ILE A 338 0.54 -18.34 -2.28
N PHE A 339 1.43 -18.49 -1.30
CA PHE A 339 2.79 -19.00 -1.49
C PHE A 339 2.89 -20.53 -1.30
N TYR A 340 1.87 -21.19 -0.76
CA TYR A 340 1.92 -22.59 -0.32
C TYR A 340 1.16 -23.53 -1.28
N THR A 341 1.12 -23.17 -2.56
CA THR A 341 0.35 -23.88 -3.60
C THR A 341 1.12 -25.02 -4.27
N GLY A 342 2.41 -25.17 -3.97
CA GLY A 342 3.31 -26.13 -4.62
C GLY A 342 3.79 -25.66 -6.00
N GLN A 343 3.62 -24.37 -6.30
CA GLN A 343 4.12 -23.70 -7.49
C GLN A 343 4.80 -22.40 -7.09
N MET A 344 5.82 -21.96 -7.85
CA MET A 344 6.46 -20.67 -7.60
C MET A 344 5.47 -19.55 -7.89
N PHE A 345 5.40 -18.59 -6.97
CA PHE A 345 4.59 -17.40 -7.15
C PHE A 345 4.99 -16.64 -8.42
N MET A 346 4.03 -15.96 -9.06
CA MET A 346 4.23 -15.43 -10.41
C MET A 346 5.33 -14.35 -10.50
N TYR A 347 5.48 -13.51 -9.48
CA TYR A 347 6.47 -12.43 -9.50
C TYR A 347 7.92 -12.93 -9.45
N PRO A 348 8.34 -13.79 -8.51
CA PRO A 348 9.69 -14.36 -8.54
C PRO A 348 9.94 -15.21 -9.79
N ARG A 349 8.94 -15.92 -10.31
CA ARG A 349 9.07 -16.67 -11.56
C ARG A 349 9.41 -15.74 -12.72
N ASP A 350 8.60 -14.71 -12.93
CA ASP A 350 8.79 -13.73 -14.01
C ASP A 350 10.10 -12.96 -13.83
N TRP A 351 10.48 -12.59 -12.61
CA TRP A 351 11.74 -11.89 -12.35
C TRP A 351 12.97 -12.75 -12.69
N LEU A 352 12.96 -14.03 -12.29
CA LEU A 352 14.01 -14.97 -12.65
C LEU A 352 14.14 -15.12 -14.17
N GLN A 353 13.02 -15.35 -14.86
CA GLN A 353 13.00 -15.60 -16.30
C GLN A 353 13.38 -14.35 -17.11
N PHE A 354 12.82 -13.18 -16.79
CA PHE A 354 12.91 -12.02 -17.67
C PHE A 354 13.98 -11.00 -17.26
N VAL A 355 14.44 -11.01 -16.01
CA VAL A 355 15.44 -10.06 -15.51
C VAL A 355 16.75 -10.77 -15.16
N VAL A 356 16.69 -11.80 -14.33
CA VAL A 356 17.91 -12.47 -13.80
C VAL A 356 18.62 -13.28 -14.87
N HIS A 357 17.91 -14.22 -15.50
CA HIS A 357 18.46 -15.12 -16.51
C HIS A 357 18.29 -14.60 -17.93
N SER A 358 17.35 -13.67 -18.15
CA SER A 358 16.95 -13.22 -19.50
C SER A 358 16.61 -14.40 -20.43
N ASP A 359 16.02 -15.45 -19.87
CA ASP A 359 15.61 -16.69 -20.53
C ASP A 359 14.18 -17.07 -20.11
N PRO A 360 13.17 -16.92 -20.99
CA PRO A 360 11.78 -17.30 -20.69
C PRO A 360 11.59 -18.81 -20.49
N SER A 361 12.58 -19.64 -20.84
CA SER A 361 12.53 -21.09 -20.68
C SER A 361 13.21 -21.60 -19.41
N PHE A 362 13.76 -20.71 -18.58
CA PHE A 362 14.37 -21.08 -17.29
C PHE A 362 13.36 -21.83 -16.40
N ASP A 363 13.77 -23.02 -15.95
CA ASP A 363 12.95 -23.87 -15.05
C ASP A 363 13.07 -23.38 -13.62
N VAL A 364 12.07 -22.60 -13.21
CA VAL A 364 12.01 -22.01 -11.86
C VAL A 364 11.90 -23.03 -10.73
N ASN A 365 11.54 -24.29 -11.02
CA ASN A 365 11.54 -25.34 -9.99
C ASN A 365 12.97 -25.75 -9.57
N THR A 366 13.98 -25.33 -10.33
CA THR A 366 15.40 -25.57 -10.06
C THR A 366 16.10 -24.38 -9.41
N ALA A 367 15.36 -23.31 -9.09
CA ALA A 367 15.92 -22.10 -8.48
C ALA A 367 16.61 -22.41 -7.14
N SER A 368 17.82 -21.89 -7.00
CA SER A 368 18.73 -22.13 -5.88
C SER A 368 19.07 -20.84 -5.15
N ASP A 369 19.77 -20.94 -4.02
CA ASP A 369 20.30 -19.77 -3.31
C ASP A 369 21.16 -18.88 -4.20
N GLN A 370 21.85 -19.44 -5.20
CA GLN A 370 22.67 -18.66 -6.14
C GLN A 370 21.82 -17.75 -7.03
N ASP A 371 20.62 -18.17 -7.41
CA ASP A 371 19.68 -17.36 -8.20
C ASP A 371 19.12 -16.20 -7.36
N TRP A 372 18.89 -16.46 -6.06
CA TRP A 372 18.42 -15.47 -5.10
C TRP A 372 19.50 -14.46 -4.72
N ILE A 373 20.75 -14.90 -4.57
CA ILE A 373 21.92 -14.03 -4.42
C ILE A 373 22.06 -13.14 -5.66
N LEU A 374 21.96 -13.71 -6.86
CA LEU A 374 22.03 -12.93 -8.10
C LEU A 374 20.87 -11.92 -8.21
N THR A 375 19.65 -12.32 -7.83
CA THR A 375 18.49 -11.42 -7.76
C THR A 375 18.77 -10.20 -6.89
N ARG A 376 19.31 -10.42 -5.67
CA ARG A 376 19.71 -9.36 -4.75
C ARG A 376 20.80 -8.46 -5.33
N ASP A 377 21.85 -9.06 -5.89
CA ASP A 377 23.06 -8.36 -6.29
C ASP A 377 22.91 -7.55 -7.60
N LEU A 378 21.96 -7.93 -8.47
CA LEU A 378 21.70 -7.22 -9.74
C LEU A 378 21.18 -5.79 -9.54
N ASP A 379 20.31 -5.60 -8.52
CA ASP A 379 19.62 -4.36 -8.15
C ASP A 379 19.45 -3.31 -9.27
N PRO A 380 18.74 -3.66 -10.36
CA PRO A 380 18.66 -2.81 -11.54
C PRO A 380 18.01 -1.47 -11.16
N PHE A 381 18.75 -0.38 -11.37
CA PHE A 381 18.29 0.98 -11.09
C PHE A 381 17.93 1.24 -9.61
N ASN A 382 18.60 0.55 -8.67
CA ASN A 382 18.32 0.70 -7.24
C ASN A 382 16.84 0.42 -6.90
N ILE A 383 16.26 -0.58 -7.58
CA ILE A 383 14.86 -0.97 -7.40
C ILE A 383 14.59 -1.54 -6.01
N SER A 384 15.65 -2.00 -5.32
CA SER A 384 15.63 -2.37 -3.90
C SER A 384 14.88 -1.34 -3.05
N THR A 385 15.03 -0.05 -3.36
CA THR A 385 14.33 1.06 -2.68
C THR A 385 14.53 1.00 -1.16
N TRP A 386 15.79 0.80 -0.75
CA TRP A 386 16.17 0.50 0.62
C TRP A 386 17.16 1.51 1.22
N SER A 387 17.12 2.78 0.76
CA SER A 387 17.89 3.85 1.41
C SER A 387 17.26 4.21 2.76
N GLY A 388 18.08 4.28 3.81
CA GLY A 388 17.67 4.75 5.14
C GLY A 388 17.88 6.25 5.36
N ASP A 389 18.64 6.93 4.51
CA ASP A 389 18.85 8.37 4.62
C ASP A 389 17.74 9.12 3.87
N LEU A 390 16.85 9.75 4.62
CA LEU A 390 15.74 10.55 4.11
C LEU A 390 15.94 12.05 4.36
N SER A 391 17.18 12.49 4.63
CA SER A 391 17.48 13.86 5.05
C SER A 391 16.97 14.91 4.07
N VAL A 392 17.13 14.69 2.75
CA VAL A 392 16.68 15.67 1.74
C VAL A 392 15.16 15.85 1.75
N PHE A 393 14.40 14.78 2.00
CA PHE A 393 12.94 14.84 2.10
C PHE A 393 12.51 15.54 3.40
N ARG A 394 13.14 15.21 4.53
CA ARG A 394 12.92 15.89 5.83
C ARG A 394 13.22 17.38 5.74
N ASP A 395 14.37 17.75 5.18
CA ASP A 395 14.88 19.13 5.18
C ASP A 395 14.07 20.08 4.29
N ARG A 396 13.21 19.54 3.42
CA ARG A 396 12.18 20.29 2.67
C ARG A 396 10.79 20.17 3.25
N GLU A 397 10.69 19.71 4.49
CA GLU A 397 9.46 19.60 5.27
C GLU A 397 8.46 18.56 4.72
N GLY A 398 8.92 17.63 3.86
CA GLY A 398 8.10 16.56 3.33
C GLY A 398 7.59 15.61 4.42
N LYS A 399 6.36 15.10 4.28
CA LYS A 399 5.72 14.19 5.25
C LYS A 399 5.49 12.82 4.65
N LEU A 400 5.92 11.77 5.34
CA LEU A 400 5.76 10.37 4.98
C LEU A 400 4.90 9.67 6.02
N LEU A 401 3.79 9.10 5.58
CA LEU A 401 2.95 8.20 6.34
C LEU A 401 3.02 6.83 5.68
N THR A 402 3.57 5.84 6.38
CA THR A 402 3.46 4.44 5.97
C THR A 402 2.45 3.71 6.83
N TYR A 403 1.81 2.71 6.27
CA TYR A 403 0.99 1.76 7.02
C TYR A 403 1.22 0.35 6.50
N HIS A 404 1.01 -0.67 7.34
CA HIS A 404 1.08 -2.07 6.90
C HIS A 404 0.06 -2.91 7.67
N GLY A 405 -0.73 -3.69 6.92
CA GLY A 405 -1.64 -4.66 7.50
C GLY A 405 -0.89 -5.74 8.27
N GLN A 406 -1.29 -6.01 9.50
CA GLN A 406 -0.63 -7.03 10.33
C GLN A 406 -0.99 -8.46 9.92
N ALA A 407 -2.01 -8.62 9.06
CA ALA A 407 -2.40 -9.88 8.44
C ALA A 407 -2.13 -9.84 6.92
N ASP A 408 -1.08 -9.13 6.46
CA ASP A 408 -0.74 -9.05 5.04
C ASP A 408 -0.26 -10.41 4.47
N ASP A 409 -1.03 -11.00 3.56
CA ASP A 409 -0.76 -12.31 2.98
C ASP A 409 0.29 -12.31 1.86
N VAL A 410 0.75 -11.13 1.43
CA VAL A 410 1.69 -10.96 0.30
C VAL A 410 3.05 -10.47 0.75
N ILE A 411 3.11 -9.45 1.60
CA ILE A 411 4.34 -8.81 2.07
C ILE A 411 4.30 -8.79 3.60
N THR A 412 5.29 -9.38 4.27
CA THR A 412 5.29 -9.37 5.74
C THR A 412 5.42 -7.93 6.30
N PRO A 413 4.58 -7.53 7.28
CA PRO A 413 4.63 -6.22 7.90
C PRO A 413 5.92 -5.98 8.67
N ILE A 414 6.60 -7.06 9.07
CA ILE A 414 7.90 -7.03 9.75
C ILE A 414 8.95 -6.33 8.87
N ASN A 415 8.82 -6.37 7.54
CA ASN A 415 9.75 -5.65 6.67
C ASN A 415 9.56 -4.12 6.74
N SER A 416 8.34 -3.62 6.99
CA SER A 416 8.15 -2.18 7.23
C SER A 416 8.69 -1.73 8.58
N GLU A 417 8.60 -2.57 9.62
CA GLU A 417 9.28 -2.34 10.90
C GLU A 417 10.80 -2.25 10.67
N ARG A 418 11.38 -3.21 9.94
CA ARG A 418 12.80 -3.21 9.58
C ARG A 418 13.22 -1.97 8.77
N TYR A 419 12.37 -1.48 7.88
CA TYR A 419 12.63 -0.23 7.16
C TYR A 419 12.60 0.99 8.09
N TYR A 420 11.63 1.06 9.01
CA TYR A 420 11.55 2.13 10.00
C TYR A 420 12.83 2.18 10.87
N GLU A 421 13.25 1.04 11.40
CA GLU A 421 14.47 0.95 12.21
C GLU A 421 15.72 1.29 11.39
N ARG A 422 15.79 0.85 10.13
CA ARG A 422 16.88 1.23 9.24
C ARG A 422 16.98 2.75 9.04
N VAL A 423 15.86 3.44 8.89
CA VAL A 423 15.84 4.91 8.76
C VAL A 423 16.30 5.57 10.06
N SER A 424 15.75 5.13 11.20
CA SER A 424 16.17 5.54 12.55
C SER A 424 17.68 5.43 12.74
N GLU A 425 18.24 4.23 12.48
CA GLU A 425 19.67 3.94 12.62
C GLU A 425 20.54 4.74 11.64
N THR A 426 20.12 4.85 10.38
CA THR A 426 20.92 5.53 9.33
C THR A 426 20.99 7.04 9.57
N MET A 427 19.88 7.65 9.96
CA MET A 427 19.81 9.09 10.23
C MET A 427 20.21 9.44 11.66
N ASN A 428 20.39 8.43 12.53
CA ASN A 428 20.62 8.58 13.97
C ASN A 428 19.54 9.48 14.61
N LEU A 429 18.28 9.14 14.36
CA LEU A 429 17.09 9.83 14.88
C LEU A 429 16.26 8.83 15.66
N ASP A 430 15.83 9.18 16.88
CA ASP A 430 14.89 8.33 17.60
C ASP A 430 13.46 8.49 17.06
N SER A 431 12.52 7.68 17.58
CA SER A 431 11.13 7.73 17.11
C SER A 431 10.45 9.10 17.26
N THR A 432 10.86 9.92 18.23
CA THR A 432 10.33 11.27 18.44
C THR A 432 10.84 12.23 17.38
N ASP A 433 12.13 12.12 17.00
CA ASP A 433 12.71 12.93 15.93
C ASP A 433 12.16 12.52 14.55
N LEU A 434 11.95 11.21 14.33
CA LEU A 434 11.29 10.72 13.11
C LEU A 434 9.86 11.24 13.00
N ASP A 435 9.12 11.35 14.10
CA ASP A 435 7.71 11.79 14.12
C ASP A 435 7.45 13.18 13.52
N GLU A 436 8.50 14.00 13.34
CA GLU A 436 8.41 15.29 12.66
C GLU A 436 8.08 15.16 11.17
N PHE A 437 8.48 14.05 10.54
CA PHE A 437 8.36 13.87 9.09
C PHE A 437 8.01 12.44 8.63
N TYR A 438 8.26 11.40 9.42
CA TYR A 438 8.00 10.01 9.07
C TYR A 438 7.25 9.27 10.20
N ARG A 439 6.02 8.83 9.91
CA ARG A 439 5.20 8.03 10.83
C ARG A 439 4.75 6.72 10.18
N PHE A 440 4.92 5.62 10.91
CA PHE A 440 4.51 4.29 10.49
C PHE A 440 3.37 3.77 11.38
N PHE A 441 2.31 3.23 10.78
CA PHE A 441 1.15 2.65 11.48
C PHE A 441 0.98 1.16 11.18
N ARG A 442 0.82 0.36 12.23
CA ARG A 442 0.53 -1.07 12.13
C ARG A 442 -0.97 -1.29 12.23
N ILE A 443 -1.58 -1.80 11.17
CA ILE A 443 -3.04 -1.91 11.05
C ILE A 443 -3.45 -3.35 11.35
N SER A 444 -4.01 -3.59 12.52
CA SER A 444 -4.31 -4.96 12.93
C SER A 444 -5.43 -5.61 12.14
N GLY A 445 -5.25 -6.89 11.85
CA GLY A 445 -6.17 -7.73 11.07
C GLY A 445 -6.47 -7.27 9.64
N MET A 446 -5.73 -6.29 9.13
CA MET A 446 -5.78 -5.86 7.73
C MET A 446 -4.91 -6.78 6.87
N LEU A 447 -5.47 -7.25 5.74
CA LEU A 447 -4.76 -8.02 4.71
C LEU A 447 -3.91 -7.11 3.82
N HIS A 448 -3.40 -7.64 2.70
CA HIS A 448 -2.63 -6.84 1.76
C HIS A 448 -3.44 -5.67 1.19
N CYS A 449 -3.04 -4.45 1.57
CA CYS A 449 -3.62 -3.15 1.17
C CYS A 449 -5.08 -2.85 1.55
N SER A 450 -5.93 -3.87 1.75
CA SER A 450 -7.35 -3.72 2.08
C SER A 450 -7.94 -5.05 2.55
N GLY A 451 -9.13 -4.99 3.15
CA GLY A 451 -9.83 -6.18 3.64
C GLY A 451 -9.19 -6.79 4.88
N GLY A 452 -9.75 -7.93 5.29
CA GLY A 452 -9.32 -8.67 6.46
C GLY A 452 -10.33 -8.69 7.59
N VAL A 453 -9.99 -9.38 8.66
CA VAL A 453 -10.86 -9.59 9.81
C VAL A 453 -10.81 -8.41 10.80
N GLY A 454 -9.77 -7.57 10.71
CA GLY A 454 -9.54 -6.42 11.57
C GLY A 454 -10.21 -5.13 11.12
N ALA A 455 -9.95 -4.05 11.85
CA ALA A 455 -10.46 -2.71 11.55
C ALA A 455 -9.65 -2.04 10.42
N TRP A 456 -9.77 -2.56 9.21
CA TRP A 456 -8.88 -2.25 8.07
C TRP A 456 -9.25 -0.98 7.28
N GLU A 457 -10.47 -0.45 7.45
CA GLU A 457 -10.93 0.73 6.72
C GLU A 457 -10.36 2.00 7.36
N ILE A 458 -9.30 2.53 6.75
CA ILE A 458 -8.52 3.69 7.22
C ILE A 458 -8.45 4.81 6.17
N GLY A 459 -9.31 4.78 5.13
CA GLY A 459 -9.36 5.76 4.04
C GLY A 459 -8.14 5.75 3.09
N GLN A 460 -7.50 4.59 2.94
CA GLN A 460 -6.33 4.38 2.08
C GLN A 460 -6.67 4.23 0.58
N ASN A 461 -7.93 4.00 0.25
CA ASN A 461 -8.49 4.00 -1.10
C ASN A 461 -10.02 4.18 -1.00
N LEU A 462 -10.74 4.13 -2.13
CA LEU A 462 -12.20 4.30 -2.12
C LEU A 462 -12.89 3.27 -1.21
N ALA A 463 -12.49 1.99 -1.27
CA ALA A 463 -13.09 0.94 -0.45
C ALA A 463 -12.87 1.18 1.04
N GLY A 464 -11.63 1.51 1.43
CA GLY A 464 -11.28 1.82 2.82
C GLY A 464 -11.84 3.15 3.33
N ALA A 465 -12.45 3.96 2.47
CA ALA A 465 -13.11 5.21 2.83
C ALA A 465 -14.65 5.10 2.87
N GLY A 466 -15.21 3.90 2.73
CA GLY A 466 -16.65 3.64 2.72
C GLY A 466 -17.26 3.33 1.35
N GLY A 467 -16.43 3.19 0.31
CA GLY A 467 -16.81 2.61 -0.99
C GLY A 467 -17.58 3.52 -1.96
N SER A 468 -18.23 4.59 -1.50
CA SER A 468 -18.96 5.54 -2.35
C SER A 468 -19.02 6.95 -1.73
N ILE A 469 -19.50 7.92 -2.51
CA ILE A 469 -19.66 9.30 -2.05
C ILE A 469 -20.64 9.45 -0.89
N ASP A 470 -21.69 8.62 -0.83
CA ASP A 470 -22.74 8.69 0.20
C ASP A 470 -22.25 8.26 1.59
N HIS A 471 -21.18 7.46 1.63
CA HIS A 471 -20.59 6.89 2.83
C HIS A 471 -19.14 7.34 3.07
N LEU A 472 -18.68 8.32 2.27
CA LEU A 472 -17.28 8.72 2.23
C LEU A 472 -16.85 9.33 3.57
N ASN A 473 -15.99 8.61 4.29
CA ASN A 473 -15.45 9.11 5.54
C ASN A 473 -14.20 9.97 5.28
N LEU A 474 -14.34 11.28 5.52
CA LEU A 474 -13.28 12.28 5.32
C LEU A 474 -12.65 12.78 6.61
N ASP A 475 -13.04 12.23 7.76
CA ASP A 475 -12.41 12.59 9.02
C ASP A 475 -10.91 12.23 8.96
N PRO A 476 -9.98 13.20 9.09
CA PRO A 476 -8.55 12.94 9.08
C PRO A 476 -8.06 12.00 10.19
N GLU A 477 -8.88 11.68 11.21
CA GLU A 477 -8.55 10.61 12.15
C GLU A 477 -8.74 9.21 11.58
N SER A 478 -9.68 9.02 10.64
CA SER A 478 -10.04 7.72 10.03
C SER A 478 -9.77 7.63 8.53
N ASN A 479 -9.08 8.62 7.99
CA ASN A 479 -8.73 8.68 6.57
C ASN A 479 -7.28 9.12 6.41
N VAL A 480 -6.39 8.20 6.02
CA VAL A 480 -4.94 8.45 5.94
C VAL A 480 -4.55 9.46 4.87
N LEU A 481 -5.31 9.57 3.77
CA LEU A 481 -5.07 10.62 2.78
C LEU A 481 -5.43 12.00 3.35
N MET A 482 -6.58 12.11 4.03
CA MET A 482 -6.97 13.36 4.68
C MET A 482 -6.09 13.69 5.89
N ALA A 483 -5.59 12.69 6.62
CA ALA A 483 -4.59 12.84 7.67
C ALA A 483 -3.30 13.46 7.12
N MET A 484 -2.85 13.00 5.94
CA MET A 484 -1.67 13.53 5.26
C MET A 484 -1.89 14.98 4.82
N VAL A 485 -3.07 15.30 4.24
CA VAL A 485 -3.43 16.69 3.91
C VAL A 485 -3.35 17.58 5.14
N ARG A 486 -3.98 17.17 6.24
CA ARG A 486 -3.98 17.94 7.50
C ARG A 486 -2.55 18.10 8.05
N TRP A 487 -1.71 17.08 7.94
CA TRP A 487 -0.32 17.17 8.39
C TRP A 487 0.49 18.17 7.55
N VAL A 488 0.37 18.11 6.22
CA VAL A 488 1.12 18.98 5.31
C VAL A 488 0.62 20.43 5.35
N GLU A 489 -0.69 20.66 5.40
CA GLU A 489 -1.28 22.01 5.26
C GLU A 489 -1.46 22.72 6.60
N GLU A 490 -1.71 21.97 7.68
CA GLU A 490 -2.01 22.53 9.01
C GLU A 490 -0.95 22.20 10.07
N GLY A 491 0.03 21.34 9.74
CA GLY A 491 1.06 20.92 10.69
C GLY A 491 0.55 19.95 11.77
N VAL A 492 -0.65 19.39 11.61
CA VAL A 492 -1.26 18.48 12.60
C VAL A 492 -1.06 17.03 12.19
N ALA A 493 0.01 16.44 12.70
CA ALA A 493 0.40 15.06 12.43
C ALA A 493 -0.52 14.02 13.11
N PRO A 494 -0.82 12.87 12.47
CA PRO A 494 -1.63 11.82 13.08
C PRO A 494 -0.85 11.07 14.15
N ASN A 495 -1.39 10.95 15.37
CA ASN A 495 -0.77 10.16 16.46
C ASN A 495 -1.26 8.70 16.50
N ALA A 496 -2.39 8.44 15.85
CA ALA A 496 -2.98 7.13 15.61
C ALA A 496 -3.82 7.22 14.33
N VAL A 497 -4.20 6.07 13.78
CA VAL A 497 -5.14 5.99 12.65
C VAL A 497 -6.35 5.17 13.10
N LEU A 498 -7.53 5.78 13.06
CA LEU A 498 -8.77 5.10 13.40
C LEU A 498 -9.20 4.21 12.23
N GLY A 499 -9.15 2.90 12.44
CA GLY A 499 -9.74 1.92 11.54
C GLY A 499 -11.13 1.49 11.98
N THR A 500 -11.95 1.09 11.02
CA THR A 500 -13.27 0.49 11.28
C THR A 500 -13.36 -0.89 10.62
N LYS A 501 -14.00 -1.84 11.30
CA LYS A 501 -14.53 -3.05 10.69
C LYS A 501 -16.04 -2.90 10.60
N PHE A 502 -16.60 -2.88 9.40
CA PHE A 502 -18.05 -2.91 9.21
C PHE A 502 -18.57 -4.33 9.20
N VAL A 503 -19.83 -4.51 9.61
CA VAL A 503 -20.49 -5.81 9.50
C VAL A 503 -20.52 -6.22 8.03
N ASN A 504 -19.97 -7.40 7.73
CA ASN A 504 -19.79 -7.91 6.35
C ASN A 504 -19.07 -6.94 5.39
N ASP A 505 -18.21 -6.05 5.91
CA ASP A 505 -17.57 -4.97 5.14
C ASP A 505 -18.58 -4.12 4.35
N THR A 506 -19.79 -3.94 4.93
CA THR A 506 -20.90 -3.18 4.36
C THR A 506 -21.24 -2.00 5.26
N VAL A 507 -20.96 -0.78 4.80
CA VAL A 507 -21.11 0.45 5.61
C VAL A 507 -22.54 0.61 6.15
N ASP A 508 -23.55 0.30 5.34
CA ASP A 508 -24.97 0.38 5.71
C ASP A 508 -25.37 -0.58 6.85
N GLU A 509 -24.62 -1.65 7.07
CA GLU A 509 -24.85 -2.60 8.17
C GLU A 509 -24.24 -2.13 9.50
N GLY A 510 -23.51 -1.00 9.48
CA GLY A 510 -22.91 -0.37 10.65
C GLY A 510 -21.56 -0.95 11.07
N ALA A 511 -20.87 -0.23 11.94
CA ALA A 511 -19.58 -0.66 12.48
C ALA A 511 -19.75 -1.88 13.39
N GLN A 512 -19.00 -2.95 13.12
CA GLN A 512 -18.85 -4.10 14.00
C GLN A 512 -17.93 -3.73 15.18
N PHE A 513 -16.77 -3.15 14.91
CA PHE A 513 -15.85 -2.58 15.89
C PHE A 513 -14.92 -1.55 15.26
N ALA A 514 -14.21 -0.79 16.10
CA ALA A 514 -13.21 0.18 15.64
C ALA A 514 -11.96 0.16 16.52
N ARG A 515 -10.80 0.43 15.93
CA ARG A 515 -9.50 0.39 16.62
C ARG A 515 -8.68 1.63 16.27
N LYS A 516 -8.03 2.25 17.26
CA LYS A 516 -7.04 3.31 17.01
C LYS A 516 -5.68 2.67 16.82
N HIS A 517 -5.30 2.41 15.58
CA HIS A 517 -4.03 1.80 15.22
C HIS A 517 -2.86 2.69 15.61
N CYS A 518 -1.94 2.12 16.38
CA CYS A 518 -0.87 2.87 17.01
C CYS A 518 0.25 3.20 16.03
N LYS A 519 0.84 4.39 16.24
CA LYS A 519 2.09 4.77 15.60
C LYS A 519 3.24 3.93 16.18
N TYR A 520 3.99 3.27 15.30
CA TYR A 520 5.19 2.52 15.67
C TYR A 520 6.22 3.44 16.39
N PRO A 521 6.96 2.96 17.40
CA PRO A 521 7.03 1.58 17.92
C PRO A 521 5.97 1.22 18.98
N LEU A 522 4.95 2.06 19.19
CA LEU A 522 3.90 1.75 20.16
C LEU A 522 3.06 0.55 19.70
N ARG A 523 2.56 -0.20 20.68
CA ARG A 523 1.63 -1.32 20.52
C ARG A 523 0.25 -0.90 20.98
N ASN A 524 -0.76 -1.43 20.33
CA ASN A 524 -2.11 -1.28 20.83
C ASN A 524 -2.35 -2.32 21.93
N THR A 525 -2.87 -1.90 23.08
CA THR A 525 -2.98 -2.73 24.27
C THR A 525 -4.37 -2.59 24.86
N TYR A 526 -5.04 -3.71 25.05
CA TYR A 526 -6.35 -3.80 25.67
C TYR A 526 -6.26 -3.59 27.18
N ASP A 527 -7.21 -2.85 27.75
CA ASP A 527 -7.25 -2.53 29.18
C ASP A 527 -7.62 -3.72 30.09
N GLY A 528 -8.05 -4.85 29.50
CA GLY A 528 -8.43 -6.07 30.21
C GLY A 528 -9.82 -6.04 30.86
N VAL A 529 -10.58 -4.95 30.72
CA VAL A 529 -11.84 -4.74 31.46
C VAL A 529 -12.99 -4.16 30.62
N GLY A 530 -12.69 -3.35 29.60
CA GLY A 530 -13.67 -2.68 28.75
C GLY A 530 -14.37 -3.61 27.77
N ASP A 531 -15.17 -3.06 26.86
CA ASP A 531 -15.64 -3.84 25.71
C ASP A 531 -14.53 -3.81 24.64
N PRO A 532 -13.95 -4.95 24.22
CA PRO A 532 -12.87 -4.97 23.25
C PRO A 532 -13.29 -4.43 21.87
N ASN A 533 -14.59 -4.33 21.57
CA ASN A 533 -15.07 -3.72 20.33
C ASN A 533 -15.04 -2.19 20.34
N LEU A 534 -14.87 -1.57 21.52
CA LEU A 534 -14.80 -0.13 21.68
C LEU A 534 -13.34 0.33 21.68
N LYS A 535 -13.03 1.30 20.81
CA LYS A 535 -11.69 1.91 20.70
C LYS A 535 -11.20 2.54 22.02
N GLU A 536 -12.10 2.90 22.93
CA GLU A 536 -11.79 3.47 24.25
C GLU A 536 -11.20 2.45 25.23
N SER A 537 -11.39 1.15 25.00
CA SER A 537 -10.82 0.06 25.81
C SER A 537 -9.39 -0.30 25.40
N TRP A 538 -8.83 0.40 24.41
CA TRP A 538 -7.49 0.19 23.88
C TRP A 538 -6.65 1.45 24.01
N SER A 539 -5.36 1.28 24.25
CA SER A 539 -4.42 2.40 24.29
C SER A 539 -3.07 2.06 23.66
N CYS A 540 -2.37 3.09 23.18
CA CYS A 540 -1.05 2.93 22.59
C CYS A 540 0.03 2.99 23.68
N GLU A 541 0.69 1.86 23.92
CA GLU A 541 1.70 1.71 24.96
C GLU A 541 3.06 1.29 24.40
N CYS A 542 4.13 1.70 25.08
CA CYS A 542 5.46 1.16 24.85
C CYS A 542 5.61 -0.09 25.73
N VAL A 543 5.29 -1.24 25.17
CA VAL A 543 5.40 -2.53 25.87
C VAL A 543 6.78 -3.09 25.58
N VAL A 544 7.64 -3.14 26.60
CA VAL A 544 9.03 -3.67 26.54
C VAL A 544 9.05 -5.19 26.53
#